data_AF-A0A346TPA8-F1
#
_entry.id   AF-A0A346TPA8-F1
#
_cell.length_a   1.000
_cell.length_b   1.000
_cell.length_c   1.000
_cell.angle_alpha   90.00
_cell.angle_beta   90.00
_cell.angle_gamma   90.00
#
_symmetry.space_group_name_H-M   'P 1'
#
loop_
_entity.id
_entity.type
_entity.pdbx_description
1 polymer ?
#
loop_
_entity_poly.entity_id
_entity_poly.type
_entity_poly.pdbx_seq_one_letter_code
_entity_poly.pdbx_strand_id
1 'polypeptide(L)' 'MDKISEITKTIEILLANNTPYSISKNSGIPRQTVTDLKNGKSKIEDARFRTIKALYEYQKHLEKENK' A
#
# COMPACT_ATOMS: atom_id res chain seq x y z
N MET A 1 15.49 -11.05 6.03
CA MET A 1 14.60 -10.83 4.86
C MET A 1 15.21 -9.74 4.03
N ASP A 2 15.09 -9.83 2.71
CA ASP A 2 15.50 -8.74 1.81
C ASP A 2 14.59 -7.51 1.99
N LYS A 3 15.15 -6.30 1.86
CA LYS A 3 14.41 -5.03 2.10
C LYS A 3 13.24 -4.85 1.15
N ILE A 4 13.36 -5.33 -0.09
CA ILE A 4 12.26 -5.26 -1.06
C ILE A 4 11.11 -6.14 -0.60
N SER A 5 11.40 -7.36 -0.12
CA SER A 5 10.38 -8.25 0.43
C SER A 5 9.64 -7.64 1.64
N GLU A 6 10.35 -6.90 2.51
CA GLU A 6 9.72 -6.19 3.62
C GLU A 6 8.74 -5.11 3.15
N ILE A 7 9.12 -4.32 2.14
CA ILE A 7 8.27 -3.27 1.57
C ILE A 7 7.01 -3.89 0.96
N THR A 8 7.16 -4.95 0.15
CA THR A 8 6.02 -5.62 -0.47
C THR A 8 5.05 -6.16 0.58
N LYS A 9 5.54 -6.88 1.60
CA LYS A 9 4.71 -7.40 2.69
C LYS A 9 3.99 -6.30 3.46
N THR A 10 4.67 -5.18 3.70
CA THR A 10 4.08 -4.02 4.37
C THR A 10 2.88 -3.48 3.56
N ILE A 11 3.02 -3.37 2.25
CA ILE A 11 1.95 -2.92 1.36
C ILE A 11 0.83 -3.97 1.26
N GLU A 12 1.14 -5.26 1.26
CA GLU A 12 0.14 -6.34 1.28
C GLU A 12 -0.73 -6.27 2.55
N ILE A 13 -0.13 -6.07 3.72
CA ILE A 13 -0.84 -5.87 5.00
C ILE A 13 -1.81 -4.68 4.90
N LEU A 14 -1.34 -3.57 4.33
CA LEU A 14 -2.17 -2.39 4.12
C LEU A 14 -3.38 -2.71 3.25
N LEU A 15 -3.16 -3.35 2.09
CA LEU A 15 -4.21 -3.69 1.13
C LEU A 15 -5.20 -4.71 1.70
N ALA A 16 -4.75 -5.65 2.52
CA ALA A 16 -5.60 -6.66 3.16
C ALA A 16 -6.54 -6.01 4.21
N ASN A 17 -5.98 -5.16 5.08
CA ASN A 17 -6.69 -4.66 6.26
C ASN A 17 -7.52 -3.39 6.02
N ASN A 18 -7.37 -2.73 4.86
CA ASN A 18 -8.03 -1.46 4.58
C ASN A 18 -8.88 -1.51 3.31
N THR A 19 -9.84 -0.58 3.22
CA THR A 19 -10.65 -0.42 2.02
C THR A 19 -9.89 0.41 0.97
N PRO A 20 -10.12 0.20 -0.33
CA PRO A 20 -9.54 1.07 -1.36
C PRO A 20 -9.86 2.55 -1.18
N TYR A 21 -11.02 2.86 -0.59
CA TYR A 21 -11.42 4.21 -0.25
C TYR A 21 -10.56 4.83 0.85
N SER A 22 -10.40 4.14 2.00
CA SER A 22 -9.60 4.67 3.13
C SER A 22 -8.13 4.84 2.75
N ILE A 23 -7.56 3.87 2.02
CA ILE A 23 -6.19 3.99 1.50
C ILE A 23 -6.08 5.18 0.56
N SER A 24 -6.99 5.33 -0.40
CA SER A 24 -6.94 6.42 -1.37
C SER A 24 -7.03 7.80 -0.70
N LYS A 25 -7.96 7.94 0.25
CA LYS A 25 -8.17 9.18 1.00
C LYS A 25 -6.92 9.62 1.78
N ASN A 26 -6.20 8.67 2.38
CA ASN A 26 -5.11 8.98 3.30
C ASN A 26 -3.71 8.90 2.65
N SER A 27 -3.53 8.11 1.58
CA SER A 27 -2.23 7.97 0.88
C SER A 27 -2.10 8.87 -0.35
N GLY A 28 -3.19 9.48 -0.82
CA GLY A 28 -3.21 10.26 -2.07
C GLY A 28 -3.10 9.41 -3.34
N ILE A 29 -3.12 8.08 -3.23
CA ILE A 29 -3.13 7.18 -4.39
C ILE A 29 -4.53 7.07 -4.97
N PRO A 30 -4.71 7.14 -6.31
CA PRO A 30 -6.02 6.97 -6.92
C PRO A 30 -6.70 5.67 -6.50
N ARG A 31 -7.97 5.76 -6.12
CA ARG A 31 -8.77 4.60 -5.67
C ARG A 31 -8.74 3.45 -6.67
N GLN A 32 -8.73 3.75 -7.97
CA GLN A 32 -8.64 2.74 -9.03
C GLN A 32 -7.32 1.95 -8.92
N THR A 33 -6.19 2.65 -8.78
CA THR A 33 -4.88 2.02 -8.58
C THR A 33 -4.86 1.13 -7.35
N VAL A 34 -5.40 1.59 -6.21
CA VAL A 34 -5.49 0.77 -5.00
C VAL A 34 -6.37 -0.46 -5.21
N THR A 35 -7.49 -0.30 -5.91
CA THR A 35 -8.44 -1.38 -6.21
C THR A 35 -7.78 -2.43 -7.11
N ASP A 36 -7.03 -2.00 -8.12
CA ASP A 36 -6.35 -2.90 -9.05
C ASP A 36 -5.23 -3.67 -8.36
N LEU A 37 -4.46 -3.02 -7.47
CA LEU A 37 -3.45 -3.69 -6.62
C LEU A 37 -4.10 -4.69 -5.66
N LYS A 38 -5.16 -4.30 -4.95
CA LYS A 38 -5.86 -5.17 -4.00
C LYS A 38 -6.48 -6.40 -4.66
N ASN A 39 -7.00 -6.25 -5.88
CA ASN A 39 -7.63 -7.33 -6.63
C ASN A 39 -6.63 -8.14 -7.48
N GLY A 40 -5.32 -7.84 -7.41
CA GLY A 40 -4.29 -8.52 -8.20
C GLY A 40 -4.33 -8.24 -9.71
N LYS A 41 -5.09 -7.23 -10.16
CA LYS A 41 -5.08 -6.78 -11.56
C LYS A 41 -3.79 -6.08 -11.94
N SER A 42 -3.08 -5.54 -10.96
CA SER A 42 -1.74 -4.97 -11.09
C SER A 42 -0.87 -5.48 -9.94
N LYS A 43 0.42 -5.64 -10.20
CA LYS A 43 1.39 -6.12 -9.21
C LYS A 43 2.07 -4.96 -8.50
N ILE A 44 2.48 -5.17 -7.25
CA ILE A 44 3.20 -4.15 -6.46
C ILE A 44 4.56 -3.87 -7.11
N GLU A 45 5.23 -4.88 -7.66
CA GLU A 45 6.54 -4.72 -8.31
C GLU A 45 6.49 -3.86 -9.57
N ASP A 46 5.35 -3.85 -10.26
CA ASP A 46 5.12 -3.07 -11.48
C ASP A 46 4.61 -1.65 -11.18
N ALA A 47 4.29 -1.36 -9.92
CA ALA A 47 3.79 -0.05 -9.51
C ALA A 47 4.90 1.01 -9.56
N ARG A 48 4.54 2.25 -9.93
CA ARG A 48 5.48 3.38 -9.91
C ARG A 48 6.05 3.54 -8.50
N PHE A 49 7.36 3.85 -8.40
CA PHE A 49 8.04 4.05 -7.12
C PHE A 49 7.31 5.00 -6.17
N ARG A 50 6.75 6.11 -6.70
CA ARG A 50 5.93 7.06 -5.92
C ARG A 50 4.71 6.40 -5.24
N THR A 51 4.09 5.42 -5.91
CA THR A 51 2.95 4.66 -5.39
C THR A 51 3.40 3.73 -4.28
N ILE A 52 4.49 2.98 -4.52
CA ILE A 52 5.09 2.08 -3.52
C ILE A 52 5.45 2.87 -2.26
N LYS A 53 6.15 4.01 -2.42
CA LYS A 53 6.54 4.90 -1.32
C LYS A 53 5.33 5.37 -0.50
N ALA A 54 4.31 5.92 -1.15
CA ALA A 54 3.13 6.45 -0.46
C ALA A 54 2.35 5.37 0.30
N LEU A 55 2.20 4.18 -0.28
CA LEU A 55 1.53 3.05 0.37
C LEU A 55 2.34 2.55 1.58
N TYR A 56 3.66 2.41 1.42
CA TYR A 56 4.54 2.00 2.52
C TYR A 56 4.53 3.01 3.68
N GLU A 57 4.69 4.31 3.37
CA GLU A 57 4.66 5.38 4.38
C GLU A 57 3.33 5.43 5.12
N TYR A 58 2.21 5.24 4.41
CA TYR A 58 0.90 5.19 5.02
C TYR A 58 0.74 4.01 5.98
N GLN A 59 1.18 2.81 5.60
CA GLN A 59 1.18 1.67 6.52
C GLN A 59 2.05 1.92 7.75
N LYS A 60 3.23 2.53 7.58
CA LYS A 60 4.09 2.90 8.71
C LYS A 60 3.49 3.97 9.61
N HIS A 61 2.65 4.85 9.07
CA HIS A 61 1.87 5.79 9.87
C HIS A 61 0.85 5.05 10.74
N LEU A 62 0.08 4.13 10.16
CA LEU A 62 -0.91 3.33 10.89
C LEU A 62 -0.26 2.48 12.00
N GLU A 63 0.93 1.93 11.77
CA GLU A 63 1.68 1.18 12.79
C GLU A 63 2.15 2.04 13.97
N LYS A 64 2.38 3.33 13.73
CA LYS A 64 2.78 4.29 14.79
C LYS A 64 1.58 4.79 15.59
N GLU A 65 0.43 4.99 14.95
CA GLU A 65 -0.80 5.44 15.63
C GLU A 65 -1.41 4.35 16.52
N ASN A 66 -1.17 3.08 16.20
CA ASN A 66 -1.66 1.93 16.99
C ASN A 66 -0.70 1.53 18.13
N LYS A 67 0.29 2.37 18.46
CA LYS A 67 1.32 2.13 19.48
C LYS A 67 1.18 3.12 20.63
#